data_AF-A0A6B2DS23-F1
#
_entry.id   AF-A0A6B2DS23-F1
#
_cell.length_a   1.000
_cell.length_b   1.000
_cell.length_c   1.000
_cell.angle_alpha   90.00
_cell.angle_beta   90.00
_cell.angle_gamma   90.00
#
_symmetry.space_group_name_H-M   'P 1'
#
loop_
_entity.id
_entity.type
_entity.pdbx_description
1 polymer ?
#
loop_
_entity_poly.entity_id
_entity_poly.type
_entity_poly.pdbx_seq_one_letter_code
_entity_poly.pdbx_strand_id
1 'polypeptide(L)'
;TGTVRTALAVRAGPRHAPAAIAALTRAVERYDQDMARSRSFCLAMLATDHLIEGDLERGAEIGTEAVDTAETLKSVRTKDRLRPLKLEAEKHRAHDGVRALAEHITAFAVSSTHV
;
A
#
# COMPACT_ATOMS: atom_id res chain seq x y z
N THR A 1 -5.17 16.20 0.54
CA THR A 1 -6.41 15.86 -0.21
C THR A 1 -6.49 14.41 -0.67
N GLY A 2 -5.38 13.66 -0.81
CA GLY A 2 -5.40 12.21 -1.13
C GLY A 2 -5.77 11.29 0.04
N THR A 3 -5.30 11.60 1.26
CA THR A 3 -5.58 10.81 2.48
C THR A 3 -7.06 10.68 2.82
N VAL A 4 -7.84 11.74 2.59
CA VAL A 4 -9.30 11.76 2.81
C VAL A 4 -10.03 10.91 1.76
N ARG A 5 -9.50 10.79 0.54
CA ARG A 5 -10.13 10.01 -0.53
C ARG A 5 -9.93 8.52 -0.38
N THR A 6 -8.77 8.04 0.06
CA THR A 6 -8.60 6.60 0.34
C THR A 6 -9.33 6.19 1.61
N ALA A 7 -9.41 7.06 2.62
CA ALA A 7 -10.31 6.81 3.75
C ALA A 7 -11.78 6.69 3.32
N LEU A 8 -12.18 7.39 2.25
CA LEU A 8 -13.49 7.27 1.61
C LEU A 8 -13.61 6.04 0.70
N ALA A 9 -12.59 5.66 -0.07
CA ALA A 9 -12.61 4.43 -0.89
C ALA A 9 -12.76 3.18 -0.02
N VAL A 10 -12.04 3.13 1.11
CA VAL A 10 -12.14 2.08 2.13
C VAL A 10 -13.52 2.05 2.82
N ARG A 11 -14.26 3.16 2.87
CA ARG A 11 -15.57 3.26 3.57
C ARG A 11 -16.81 3.33 2.67
N ALA A 12 -16.69 3.78 1.42
CA ALA A 12 -17.82 4.17 0.55
C ALA A 12 -17.91 3.36 -0.76
N GLY A 13 -16.97 2.44 -0.99
CA GLY A 13 -17.01 1.48 -2.09
C GLY A 13 -16.22 1.87 -3.35
N PRO A 14 -16.15 0.95 -4.34
CA PRO A 14 -15.20 1.01 -5.47
C PRO A 14 -15.42 2.18 -6.44
N ARG A 15 -16.54 2.90 -6.33
CA ARG A 15 -16.90 4.03 -7.21
C ARG A 15 -15.96 5.24 -7.11
N HIS A 16 -15.06 5.27 -6.13
CA HIS A 16 -14.10 6.35 -5.92
C HIS A 16 -12.64 5.96 -6.18
N ALA A 17 -12.37 4.68 -6.45
CA ALA A 17 -11.03 4.17 -6.66
C ALA A 17 -10.32 4.76 -7.91
N PRO A 18 -10.99 5.02 -9.07
CA PRO A 18 -10.27 5.54 -10.25
C PRO A 18 -9.73 6.96 -10.04
N ALA A 19 -10.50 7.80 -9.34
CA ALA A 19 -10.09 9.17 -9.01
C ALA A 19 -9.05 9.22 -7.87
N ALA A 20 -9.01 8.20 -7.00
CA ALA A 20 -7.97 8.03 -5.99
C ALA A 20 -6.66 7.58 -6.65
N ILE A 21 -6.72 6.59 -7.55
CA ILE A 21 -5.58 6.07 -8.32
C ILE A 21 -4.87 7.18 -9.08
N ALA A 22 -5.60 8.00 -9.85
CA ALA A 22 -5.01 9.09 -10.61
C ALA A 22 -4.36 10.18 -9.74
N ALA A 23 -4.96 10.47 -8.57
CA ALA A 23 -4.43 11.46 -7.65
C ALA A 23 -3.20 10.96 -6.87
N LEU A 24 -3.18 9.68 -6.50
CA LEU A 24 -2.07 9.04 -5.78
C LEU A 24 -0.88 8.77 -6.69
N THR A 25 -1.10 8.36 -7.93
CA THR A 25 -0.04 8.18 -8.93
C THR A 25 0.76 9.46 -9.12
N ARG A 26 0.07 10.60 -9.34
CA ARG A 26 0.72 11.92 -9.47
C ARG A 26 1.42 12.38 -8.20
N ALA A 27 0.99 11.92 -7.03
CA ALA A 27 1.64 12.25 -5.77
C ALA A 27 2.95 11.47 -5.61
N VAL A 28 2.93 10.17 -5.91
CA VAL A 28 4.11 9.29 -5.85
C VAL A 28 5.19 9.74 -6.83
N GLU A 29 4.82 10.16 -8.04
CA GLU A 29 5.76 10.70 -9.04
C GLU A 29 6.47 11.99 -8.59
N ARG A 30 5.88 12.73 -7.64
CA ARG A 30 6.43 13.99 -7.12
C ARG A 30 7.19 13.85 -5.80
N TYR A 31 7.22 12.65 -5.22
CA TYR A 31 7.89 12.41 -3.95
C TYR A 31 9.33 11.94 -4.18
N ASP A 32 10.28 12.82 -3.87
CA ASP A 32 11.71 12.49 -3.78
C ASP A 32 12.01 11.59 -2.56
N GLN A 33 13.23 11.06 -2.51
CA GLN A 33 13.74 10.15 -1.48
C GLN A 33 13.57 10.71 -0.05
N ASP A 34 13.65 12.03 0.14
CA ASP A 34 13.40 12.70 1.44
C ASP A 34 11.94 12.57 1.93
N MET A 35 11.03 12.25 1.02
CA MET A 35 9.61 11.99 1.29
C MET A 35 9.28 10.51 1.28
N ALA A 36 10.26 9.61 1.45
CA ALA A 36 10.06 8.16 1.46
C ALA A 36 8.91 7.71 2.39
N ARG A 37 8.71 8.38 3.54
CA ARG A 37 7.57 8.09 4.43
C ARG A 37 6.20 8.42 3.83
N SER A 38 6.08 9.57 3.16
CA SER A 38 4.86 9.96 2.46
C SER A 38 4.64 9.12 1.21
N ARG A 39 5.73 8.77 0.52
CA ARG A 39 5.74 7.92 -0.67
C ARG A 39 5.27 6.51 -0.38
N SER A 40 5.87 5.83 0.59
CA SER A 40 5.45 4.49 1.04
C SER A 40 3.97 4.47 1.43
N PHE A 41 3.49 5.51 2.11
CA PHE A 41 2.08 5.62 2.47
C PHE A 41 1.15 5.77 1.26
N CYS A 42 1.50 6.63 0.30
CA CYS A 42 0.71 6.80 -0.92
C CYS A 42 0.74 5.56 -1.81
N LEU A 43 1.87 4.85 -1.89
CA LEU A 43 1.99 3.57 -2.59
C LEU A 43 1.09 2.50 -1.95
N ALA A 44 1.09 2.40 -0.61
CA ALA A 44 0.25 1.43 0.08
C ALA A 44 -1.25 1.68 -0.15
N MET A 45 -1.65 2.95 -0.16
CA MET A 45 -3.02 3.36 -0.49
C MET A 45 -3.38 3.02 -1.95
N LEU A 46 -2.48 3.33 -2.88
CA LEU A 46 -2.66 3.06 -4.31
C LEU A 46 -2.78 1.55 -4.58
N ALA A 47 -1.90 0.75 -3.98
CA ALA A 47 -1.95 -0.71 -4.07
C ALA A 47 -3.28 -1.26 -3.52
N THR A 48 -3.76 -0.73 -2.39
CA THR A 48 -5.05 -1.13 -1.81
C THR A 48 -6.20 -0.81 -2.77
N ASP A 49 -6.19 0.37 -3.40
CA ASP A 49 -7.21 0.77 -4.37
C ASP A 49 -7.20 -0.17 -5.61
N HIS A 50 -6.04 -0.55 -6.13
CA HIS A 50 -5.92 -1.52 -7.23
C HIS A 50 -6.42 -2.91 -6.85
N LEU A 51 -6.12 -3.39 -5.63
CA LEU A 51 -6.65 -4.68 -5.15
C LEU A 51 -8.18 -4.67 -5.06
N ILE A 52 -8.77 -3.57 -4.58
CA ILE A 52 -10.23 -3.39 -4.50
C ILE A 52 -10.87 -3.35 -5.90
N GLU A 53 -10.22 -2.73 -6.88
CA GLU A 53 -10.69 -2.72 -8.28
C GLU A 53 -10.53 -4.07 -9.00
N GLY A 54 -9.78 -5.01 -8.40
CA GLY A 54 -9.50 -6.32 -8.98
C GLY A 54 -8.26 -6.34 -9.90
N ASP A 55 -7.49 -5.25 -9.94
CA ASP A 55 -6.21 -5.16 -10.62
C ASP A 55 -5.10 -5.73 -9.73
N LEU A 56 -5.13 -7.06 -9.56
CA LEU A 56 -4.33 -7.78 -8.58
C LEU A 56 -2.83 -7.74 -8.87
N GLU A 57 -2.45 -7.84 -10.14
CA GLU A 57 -1.05 -7.81 -10.57
C GLU A 57 -0.45 -6.44 -10.29
N ARG A 58 -1.13 -5.36 -10.71
CA ARG A 58 -0.65 -4.00 -10.46
C ARG A 58 -0.66 -3.65 -8.97
N GLY A 59 -1.68 -4.10 -8.25
CA GLY A 59 -1.75 -3.94 -6.79
C GLY A 59 -0.59 -4.62 -6.08
N ALA A 60 -0.16 -5.82 -6.54
CA ALA A 60 0.99 -6.53 -5.99
C ALA A 60 2.32 -5.80 -6.27
N GLU A 61 2.53 -5.31 -7.49
CA GLU A 61 3.74 -4.55 -7.86
C GLU A 61 3.90 -3.29 -7.01
N ILE A 62 2.85 -2.45 -6.98
CA ILE A 62 2.85 -1.18 -6.24
C ILE A 62 2.95 -1.44 -4.73
N GLY A 63 2.30 -2.51 -4.25
CA GLY A 63 2.36 -2.91 -2.85
C GLY A 63 3.77 -3.31 -2.43
N THR A 64 4.49 -4.03 -3.30
CA THR A 64 5.88 -4.44 -3.04
C THR A 64 6.78 -3.22 -2.94
N GLU A 65 6.64 -2.26 -3.87
CA GLU A 65 7.37 -0.99 -3.82
C GLU A 65 7.07 -0.19 -2.54
N ALA A 66 5.83 -0.27 -2.03
CA ALA A 66 5.44 0.36 -0.77
C ALA A 66 6.21 -0.22 0.43
N VAL A 67 6.40 -1.56 0.44
CA VAL A 67 7.15 -2.28 1.49
C VAL A 67 8.65 -2.00 1.36
N ASP A 68 9.22 -2.06 0.17
CA ASP A 68 10.64 -1.74 -0.07
C ASP A 68 10.96 -0.31 0.39
N THR A 69 10.09 0.65 0.05
CA THR A 69 10.23 2.03 0.52
C THR A 69 10.09 2.10 2.04
N ALA A 70 9.20 1.31 2.65
CA ALA A 70 9.03 1.25 4.11
C ALA A 70 10.24 0.68 4.85
N GLU A 71 10.92 -0.31 4.26
CA GLU A 71 12.13 -0.93 4.82
C GLU A 71 13.26 0.07 5.03
N THR A 72 13.41 1.04 4.11
CA THR A 72 14.41 2.12 4.25
C THR A 72 14.16 3.04 5.46
N LEU A 73 12.93 3.07 6.00
CA LEU A 73 12.50 4.06 6.98
C LEU A 73 12.60 3.62 8.45
N LYS A 74 12.87 2.33 8.72
CA LYS A 74 12.98 1.72 10.07
C LYS A 74 11.95 2.25 11.09
N SER A 75 10.69 2.42 10.70
CA SER A 75 9.67 3.10 11.52
C SER A 75 8.48 2.21 11.84
N VAL A 76 8.20 2.04 13.14
CA VAL A 76 7.04 1.31 13.65
C VAL A 76 5.72 1.86 13.09
N ARG A 77 5.60 3.19 12.97
CA ARG A 77 4.39 3.84 12.43
C ARG A 77 4.15 3.57 10.95
N THR A 78 5.19 3.21 10.20
CA THR A 78 5.05 2.79 8.80
C THR A 78 4.42 1.39 8.70
N LYS A 79 4.67 0.51 9.69
CA LYS A 79 4.06 -0.83 9.76
C LYS A 79 2.56 -0.77 9.97
N ASP A 80 2.10 0.05 10.92
CA ASP A 80 0.66 0.23 11.19
C ASP A 80 -0.11 0.68 9.94
N ARG A 81 0.57 1.43 9.07
CA ARG A 81 0.02 1.98 7.84
C ARG A 81 0.00 0.99 6.67
N LEU A 82 0.79 -0.09 6.71
CA LEU A 82 0.72 -1.19 5.74
C LEU A 82 -0.34 -2.23 6.11
N ARG A 83 -0.87 -2.18 7.34
CA ARG A 83 -1.90 -3.13 7.81
C ARG A 83 -3.16 -3.19 6.92
N PRO A 84 -3.73 -2.08 6.41
CA PRO A 84 -4.88 -2.14 5.51
C PRO A 84 -4.57 -2.88 4.21
N LEU A 85 -3.39 -2.64 3.62
CA LEU A 85 -2.95 -3.33 2.41
C LEU A 85 -2.82 -4.84 2.64
N LYS A 86 -2.24 -5.25 3.78
CA LYS A 86 -2.15 -6.66 4.16
C LYS A 86 -3.53 -7.30 4.26
N LEU A 87 -4.48 -6.67 4.95
CA LEU A 87 -5.84 -7.21 5.11
C LEU A 87 -6.56 -7.37 3.77
N GLU A 88 -6.33 -6.45 2.82
CA GLU A 88 -6.90 -6.59 1.48
C GLU A 88 -6.19 -7.70 0.69
N ALA A 89 -4.86 -7.76 0.75
CA ALA A 89 -4.08 -8.80 0.09
C ALA A 89 -4.46 -10.22 0.58
N GLU A 90 -4.74 -10.39 1.86
CA GLU A 90 -5.18 -11.66 2.44
C GLU A 90 -6.52 -12.17 1.86
N LYS A 91 -7.38 -11.28 1.36
CA LYS A 91 -8.62 -11.67 0.67
C LYS A 91 -8.37 -12.27 -0.71
N HIS A 92 -7.25 -11.92 -1.34
CA HIS A 92 -6.88 -12.33 -2.70
C HIS A 92 -5.76 -13.39 -2.71
N ARG A 93 -5.72 -14.26 -1.70
CA ARG A 93 -4.71 -15.33 -1.54
C ARG A 93 -4.59 -16.32 -2.72
N ALA A 94 -5.57 -16.35 -3.61
CA ALA A 94 -5.56 -17.19 -4.80
C ALA A 94 -4.62 -16.65 -5.91
N HIS A 95 -4.24 -15.37 -5.85
CA HIS A 95 -3.31 -14.75 -6.78
C HIS A 95 -1.90 -14.77 -6.18
N ASP A 96 -0.96 -15.42 -6.85
CA ASP A 96 0.39 -15.63 -6.33
C ASP A 96 1.13 -14.33 -5.99
N GLY A 97 1.03 -13.30 -6.84
CA GLY A 97 1.66 -12.00 -6.58
C GLY A 97 1.10 -11.30 -5.34
N VAL A 98 -0.21 -11.43 -5.09
CA VAL A 98 -0.84 -10.77 -3.93
C VAL A 98 -0.57 -11.56 -2.64
N ARG A 99 -0.49 -12.90 -2.75
CA ARG A 99 -0.04 -13.75 -1.66
C ARG A 99 1.40 -13.44 -1.26
N ALA A 100 2.32 -13.34 -2.23
CA ALA A 100 3.70 -12.97 -1.98
C ALA A 100 3.82 -11.59 -1.30
N LEU A 101 3.01 -10.61 -1.73
CA LEU A 101 2.92 -9.32 -1.07
C LEU A 101 2.47 -9.43 0.40
N ALA A 102 1.44 -10.22 0.70
CA ALA A 102 0.95 -10.40 2.06
C ALA A 102 2.01 -11.07 2.98
N GLU A 103 2.75 -12.03 2.43
CA GLU A 103 3.89 -12.68 3.09
C GLU A 103 5.02 -11.66 3.35
N HIS A 104 5.36 -10.82 2.37
CA HIS A 104 6.38 -9.78 2.50
C HIS A 104 6.02 -8.73 3.55
N ILE A 105 4.77 -8.23 3.56
CA ILE A 105 4.30 -7.30 4.60
C ILE A 105 4.37 -7.96 5.99
N THR A 106 4.07 -9.25 6.09
CA THR A 106 4.16 -10.00 7.35
C THR A 106 5.61 -10.13 7.82
N ALA A 107 6.54 -10.47 6.92
CA ALA A 107 7.96 -10.52 7.23
C ALA A 107 8.48 -9.15 7.71
N PHE A 108 8.13 -8.07 7.01
CA PHE A 108 8.48 -6.71 7.41
C PHE A 108 7.89 -6.34 8.79
N ALA A 109 6.65 -6.72 9.05
CA ALA A 109 6.00 -6.48 10.34
C ALA A 109 6.72 -7.20 11.49
N VAL A 110 7.22 -8.42 11.29
CA VAL A 110 7.92 -9.22 12.32
C VAL A 110 9.39 -8.81 12.49
N SER A 111 10.07 -8.39 11.42
CA SER A 111 11.52 -8.12 11.38
C SER A 111 12.04 -6.95 12.24
N SER A 112 11.19 -6.22 13.00
CA SER A 112 11.67 -5.08 13.83
C SER A 112 11.48 -5.30 15.32
N THR A 113 11.48 -6.55 15.79
CA THR A 113 11.45 -6.90 17.22
C THR A 113 12.86 -6.91 17.86
N HIS A 114 13.87 -6.37 17.18
CA HIS A 114 15.18 -6.04 17.77
C HIS A 114 15.43 -4.57 17.40
N VAL A 115 15.61 -3.62 18.32
CA VAL A 115 16.23 -3.60 19.66
C VAL A 115 15.50 -2.57 20.52
#